data_AF-A0A353DKG6-F1
#
_entry.id   AF-A0A353DKG6-F1
#
_cell.length_a   1.000
_cell.length_b   1.000
_cell.length_c   1.000
_cell.angle_alpha   90.00
_cell.angle_beta   90.00
_cell.angle_gamma   90.00
#
_symmetry.space_group_name_H-M   'P 1'
#
loop_
_entity.id
_entity.type
_entity.pdbx_description
1 polymer ?
#
loop_
_entity_poly.entity_id
_entity_poly.type
_entity_poly.pdbx_seq_one_letter_code
_entity_poly.pdbx_strand_id
1 'polypeptide(L)'
;MNTSDKTVTAVVDVENTGNVAGKDAIQLYVSLPRKQNDILEKAAIQLLDYAKTDMLQPGEKKSYTIKADLFDATSYDNTLEHDGVKGGYILAEGDYYFAIGNGSHEAVNNVLAKMGKSVSNGMDVEGNGNKAIVKKYNSPNASLFGRSKGGKVLIQNQLDDADLNYYQPNAVKYLSRNDWSGTYPTRQIVTPNEDMIKELRNKKHVIQKDEKVDVVWGSKETNYTLADMKGASWDDPRWDDFVNQIPLDSAIKIIAVGGNTTWTIEEIGNPRNRQADGPNGFSSFGINQGYAILEDSPYKLSDSDEDKKWVGFKASAPNAPLIAATFDKAVQKEMGELIGNHSIWNGGATIWAGGANLHRSPYEGRTHEYFTEDPILSAYALENMVSGGRKFGCLIGPKHFAFNAIEFNRYGLSEYMTEQTARETELRSFQKTYESGECLATMTAFNRISCSNLNAHQGLMQNILRKEWGYKGLISTDMVNGQNYFLPGECILGGVTMMANGQGASADLKSEWVDYEASNIANDKLLNERLHENMKYQWYAYANSNLLNGMDASTRLVSVTPSWQIMFNVLTGVFSVALAASVGLMVVVALKDKKEEK
;
A
#
# COMPACT_ATOMS: atom_id res chain seq x y z
N MET A 1 -29.50 -3.06 11.07
CA MET A 1 -28.39 -2.46 11.84
C MET A 1 -28.32 -3.17 13.18
N ASN A 2 -27.18 -3.76 13.49
CA ASN A 2 -26.88 -4.44 14.74
C ASN A 2 -25.53 -3.89 15.25
N THR A 3 -25.55 -3.21 16.38
CA THR A 3 -24.36 -2.57 16.97
C THR A 3 -23.48 -3.55 17.74
N SER A 4 -24.02 -4.64 18.26
CA SER A 4 -23.26 -5.70 18.92
C SER A 4 -22.37 -6.43 17.93
N ASP A 5 -22.94 -6.82 16.78
CA ASP A 5 -22.22 -7.49 15.70
C ASP A 5 -21.56 -6.52 14.72
N LYS A 6 -21.71 -5.20 14.94
CA LYS A 6 -21.22 -4.12 14.07
C LYS A 6 -21.57 -4.33 12.59
N THR A 7 -22.81 -4.70 12.30
CA THR A 7 -23.25 -5.03 10.92
C THR A 7 -24.56 -4.38 10.52
N VAL A 8 -24.74 -4.22 9.21
CA VAL A 8 -26.02 -3.88 8.58
C VAL A 8 -26.41 -5.00 7.62
N THR A 9 -27.55 -5.64 7.87
CA THR A 9 -28.10 -6.65 6.96
C THR A 9 -29.29 -6.10 6.21
N ALA A 10 -29.23 -6.16 4.88
CA ALA A 10 -30.33 -5.82 3.98
C ALA A 10 -30.73 -7.06 3.18
N VAL A 11 -32.05 -7.28 3.05
CA VAL A 11 -32.61 -8.30 2.15
C VAL A 11 -33.29 -7.55 1.01
N VAL A 12 -32.86 -7.82 -0.21
CA VAL A 12 -33.30 -7.11 -1.41
C VAL A 12 -33.88 -8.10 -2.40
N ASP A 13 -35.14 -7.88 -2.78
CA ASP A 13 -35.78 -8.63 -3.86
C ASP A 13 -35.40 -7.99 -5.21
N VAL A 14 -34.94 -8.82 -6.14
CA VAL A 14 -34.66 -8.42 -7.52
C VAL A 14 -35.47 -9.29 -8.46
N GLU A 15 -36.09 -8.66 -9.46
CA GLU A 15 -36.89 -9.32 -10.49
C GLU A 15 -36.40 -8.85 -11.85
N ASN A 16 -36.13 -9.80 -12.76
CA ASN A 16 -35.87 -9.47 -14.15
C ASN A 16 -37.20 -9.22 -14.87
N THR A 17 -37.56 -7.96 -15.02
CA THR A 17 -38.80 -7.53 -15.70
C THR A 17 -38.64 -7.38 -17.21
N GLY A 18 -37.47 -7.70 -17.75
CA GLY A 18 -37.17 -7.66 -19.18
C GLY A 18 -37.51 -8.95 -19.92
N ASN A 19 -37.12 -9.01 -21.21
CA ASN A 19 -37.41 -10.14 -22.11
C ASN A 19 -36.18 -11.02 -22.39
N VAL A 20 -35.04 -10.75 -21.77
CA VAL A 20 -33.79 -11.52 -21.94
C VAL A 20 -33.16 -11.81 -20.57
N ALA A 21 -32.37 -12.88 -20.48
CA ALA A 21 -31.63 -13.17 -19.26
C ALA A 21 -30.56 -12.10 -18.99
N GLY A 22 -30.34 -11.77 -17.72
CA GLY A 22 -29.38 -10.74 -17.33
C GLY A 22 -28.95 -10.81 -15.87
N LYS A 23 -27.89 -10.05 -15.54
CA LYS A 23 -27.44 -9.79 -14.17
C LYS A 23 -27.59 -8.31 -13.86
N ASP A 24 -27.83 -7.98 -12.60
CA ASP A 24 -27.90 -6.59 -12.12
C ASP A 24 -27.01 -6.35 -10.90
N ALA A 25 -26.59 -5.09 -10.70
CA ALA A 25 -25.83 -4.66 -9.53
C ALA A 25 -26.78 -4.16 -8.44
N ILE A 26 -26.76 -4.80 -7.28
CA ILE A 26 -27.48 -4.36 -6.10
C ILE A 26 -26.54 -3.45 -5.30
N GLN A 27 -26.84 -2.16 -5.30
CA GLN A 27 -26.06 -1.15 -4.58
C GLN A 27 -26.84 -0.72 -3.35
N LEU A 28 -26.29 -0.97 -2.16
CA LEU A 28 -26.86 -0.56 -0.88
C LEU A 28 -26.17 0.73 -0.43
N TYR A 29 -26.98 1.75 -0.21
CA TYR A 29 -26.54 3.07 0.20
C TYR A 29 -27.05 3.44 1.58
N VAL A 30 -26.40 4.43 2.21
CA VAL A 30 -26.85 5.03 3.47
C VAL A 30 -26.74 6.56 3.43
N SER A 31 -27.78 7.24 3.87
CA SER A 31 -27.73 8.65 4.28
C SER A 31 -27.63 8.70 5.80
N LEU A 32 -26.55 9.30 6.28
CA LEU A 32 -26.24 9.40 7.70
C LEU A 32 -27.06 10.52 8.38
N PRO A 33 -27.31 10.44 9.70
CA PRO A 33 -27.90 11.53 10.45
C PRO A 33 -27.02 12.79 10.37
N ARG A 34 -27.61 13.90 9.92
CA ARG A 34 -26.96 15.21 9.90
C ARG A 34 -27.89 16.25 10.50
N LYS A 35 -27.39 17.01 11.47
CA LYS A 35 -28.13 18.13 12.08
C LYS A 35 -27.92 19.42 11.28
N GLN A 36 -28.82 20.39 11.46
CA GLN A 36 -28.55 21.75 10.97
C GLN A 36 -27.38 22.33 11.77
N ASN A 37 -26.43 22.99 11.10
CA ASN A 37 -25.20 23.51 11.70
C ASN A 37 -24.28 22.43 12.31
N ASP A 38 -24.40 21.19 11.83
CA ASP A 38 -23.48 20.11 12.20
C ASP A 38 -22.06 20.48 11.74
N ILE A 39 -21.09 20.33 12.63
CA ILE A 39 -19.67 20.58 12.35
C ILE A 39 -19.05 19.46 11.51
N LEU A 40 -19.64 18.26 11.60
CA LEU A 40 -19.20 17.10 10.85
C LEU A 40 -19.92 17.07 9.50
N GLU A 41 -19.12 17.23 8.45
CA GLU A 41 -19.63 17.12 7.10
C GLU A 41 -19.94 15.66 6.78
N LYS A 42 -21.04 15.42 6.08
CA LYS A 42 -21.52 14.09 5.70
C LYS A 42 -22.06 14.17 4.28
N ALA A 43 -21.79 13.15 3.48
CA ALA A 43 -22.37 13.05 2.15
C ALA A 43 -23.91 13.00 2.25
N ALA A 44 -24.60 13.45 1.18
CA ALA A 44 -26.05 13.29 1.10
C ALA A 44 -26.43 11.79 1.09
N ILE A 45 -25.56 10.98 0.51
CA ILE A 45 -25.62 9.52 0.53
C ILE A 45 -24.21 8.98 0.31
N GLN A 46 -23.92 7.79 0.81
CA GLN A 46 -22.68 7.06 0.51
C GLN A 46 -23.00 5.59 0.24
N LEU A 47 -22.20 4.96 -0.64
CA LEU A 47 -22.27 3.52 -0.83
C LEU A 47 -21.88 2.85 0.48
N LEU A 48 -22.62 1.82 0.89
CA LEU A 48 -22.35 1.07 2.11
C LEU A 48 -21.83 -0.32 1.77
N ASP A 49 -22.45 -0.98 0.78
CA ASP A 49 -22.03 -2.28 0.27
C ASP A 49 -22.73 -2.57 -1.07
N TYR A 50 -22.32 -3.63 -1.76
CA TYR A 50 -22.91 -4.08 -3.01
C TYR A 50 -22.81 -5.60 -3.22
N ALA A 51 -23.68 -6.11 -4.09
CA ALA A 51 -23.68 -7.47 -4.58
C ALA A 51 -24.08 -7.52 -6.05
N LYS A 52 -23.74 -8.62 -6.73
CA LYS A 52 -24.20 -8.92 -8.09
C LYS A 52 -25.21 -10.06 -8.05
N THR A 53 -26.27 -9.98 -8.84
CA THR A 53 -27.17 -11.11 -9.01
C THR A 53 -26.47 -12.25 -9.76
N ASP A 54 -26.97 -13.48 -9.59
CA ASP A 54 -26.79 -14.51 -10.61
C ASP A 54 -27.57 -14.15 -11.88
N MET A 55 -27.41 -14.96 -12.93
CA MET A 55 -28.12 -14.76 -14.19
C MET A 55 -29.61 -15.06 -13.98
N LEU A 56 -30.45 -14.02 -14.03
CA LEU A 56 -31.89 -14.13 -13.86
C LEU A 56 -32.58 -14.27 -15.22
N GLN A 57 -33.46 -15.26 -15.36
CA GLN A 57 -34.32 -15.40 -16.54
C GLN A 57 -35.46 -14.36 -16.55
N PRO A 58 -36.07 -14.06 -17.71
CA PRO A 58 -37.24 -13.19 -17.78
C PRO A 58 -38.36 -13.61 -16.81
N GLY A 59 -38.83 -12.67 -16.00
CA GLY A 59 -39.85 -12.88 -14.95
C GLY A 59 -39.34 -13.59 -13.68
N GLU A 60 -38.07 -14.00 -13.63
CA GLU A 60 -37.48 -14.60 -12.43
C GLU A 60 -37.31 -13.54 -11.34
N LYS A 61 -37.74 -13.89 -10.13
CA LYS A 61 -37.61 -13.06 -8.92
C LYS A 61 -36.84 -13.83 -7.85
N LYS A 62 -35.84 -13.18 -7.24
CA LYS A 62 -35.00 -13.76 -6.20
C LYS A 62 -34.60 -12.72 -5.15
N SER A 63 -34.45 -13.18 -3.90
CA SER A 63 -33.99 -12.35 -2.79
C SER A 63 -32.49 -12.53 -2.56
N TYR A 64 -31.80 -11.42 -2.30
CA TYR A 64 -30.37 -11.37 -2.02
C TYR A 64 -30.14 -10.74 -0.66
N THR A 65 -29.16 -11.26 0.08
CA THR A 65 -28.77 -10.70 1.38
C THR A 65 -27.43 -10.01 1.26
N ILE A 66 -27.39 -8.74 1.63
CA ILE A 66 -26.16 -7.93 1.74
C ILE A 66 -25.86 -7.75 3.23
N LYS A 67 -24.64 -8.06 3.66
CA LYS A 67 -24.17 -7.91 5.04
C LYS A 67 -22.98 -6.95 5.06
N ALA A 68 -23.30 -5.67 5.22
CA ALA A 68 -22.32 -4.59 5.27
C ALA A 68 -21.71 -4.40 6.66
N ASP A 69 -20.50 -3.84 6.70
CA ASP A 69 -19.85 -3.39 7.93
C ASP A 69 -20.51 -2.10 8.42
N LEU A 70 -20.94 -2.06 9.69
CA LEU A 70 -21.52 -0.86 10.28
C LEU A 70 -20.51 0.28 10.41
N PHE A 71 -19.21 -0.04 10.46
CA PHE A 71 -18.14 0.94 10.47
C PHE A 71 -18.17 1.88 9.26
N ASP A 72 -18.65 1.41 8.11
CA ASP A 72 -18.76 2.22 6.89
C ASP A 72 -19.99 3.17 6.90
N ALA A 73 -20.77 3.15 7.98
CA ALA A 73 -21.81 4.13 8.28
C ALA A 73 -21.45 5.06 9.46
N THR A 74 -20.15 5.18 9.76
CA THR A 74 -19.63 6.12 10.77
C THR A 74 -19.10 7.41 10.12
N SER A 75 -18.92 8.44 10.93
CA SER A 75 -18.14 9.63 10.56
C SER A 75 -16.98 9.80 11.53
N TYR A 76 -15.85 10.31 11.07
CA TYR A 76 -14.70 10.63 11.90
C TYR A 76 -14.84 12.05 12.46
N ASP A 77 -14.82 12.18 13.77
CA ASP A 77 -14.93 13.44 14.48
C ASP A 77 -13.60 13.81 15.13
N ASN A 78 -12.91 14.80 14.55
CA ASN A 78 -11.64 15.33 15.04
C ASN A 78 -11.73 15.96 16.43
N THR A 79 -12.94 16.22 16.94
CA THR A 79 -13.20 16.85 18.23
C THR A 79 -13.69 15.87 19.29
N LEU A 80 -13.99 14.63 18.92
CA LEU A 80 -14.47 13.61 19.84
C LEU A 80 -13.43 13.36 20.94
N GLU A 81 -13.84 13.46 22.19
CA GLU A 81 -13.03 13.02 23.34
C GLU A 81 -13.50 11.64 23.81
N HIS A 82 -12.58 10.69 23.90
CA HIS A 82 -12.84 9.38 24.50
C HIS A 82 -11.54 8.77 25.04
N ASP A 83 -11.63 7.99 26.13
CA ASP A 83 -10.48 7.28 26.72
C ASP A 83 -9.20 8.14 26.92
N GLY A 84 -9.33 9.46 27.11
CA GLY A 84 -8.21 10.39 27.29
C GLY A 84 -7.51 10.83 26.00
N VAL A 85 -8.07 10.51 24.83
CA VAL A 85 -7.58 10.94 23.50
C VAL A 85 -8.63 11.79 22.77
N LYS A 86 -8.20 12.46 21.70
CA LYS A 86 -9.05 13.30 20.85
C LYS A 86 -9.05 12.78 19.41
N GLY A 87 -10.22 12.74 18.78
CA GLY A 87 -10.42 12.16 17.45
C GLY A 87 -11.00 10.75 17.53
N GLY A 88 -11.96 10.42 16.68
CA GLY A 88 -12.44 9.03 16.58
C GLY A 88 -13.68 8.88 15.70
N TYR A 89 -14.02 7.62 15.38
CA TYR A 89 -15.21 7.31 14.59
C TYR A 89 -16.47 7.29 15.47
N ILE A 90 -17.48 8.04 15.06
CA ILE A 90 -18.79 8.10 15.71
C ILE A 90 -19.87 7.41 14.88
N LEU A 91 -20.75 6.70 15.57
CA LEU A 91 -22.08 6.38 15.06
C LEU A 91 -23.03 7.44 15.60
N ALA A 92 -23.35 8.45 14.79
CA ALA A 92 -24.14 9.60 15.20
C ALA A 92 -25.57 9.21 15.58
N GLU A 93 -26.12 9.83 16.62
CA GLU A 93 -27.52 9.67 16.98
C GLU A 93 -28.44 10.27 15.89
N GLY A 94 -29.48 9.53 15.52
CA GLY A 94 -30.54 9.99 14.62
C GLY A 94 -31.02 8.93 13.64
N ASP A 95 -31.65 9.40 12.57
CA ASP A 95 -32.26 8.56 11.55
C ASP A 95 -31.27 8.24 10.43
N TYR A 96 -30.96 6.95 10.29
CA TYR A 96 -30.20 6.40 9.16
C TYR A 96 -31.18 5.93 8.08
N TYR A 97 -31.03 6.45 6.87
CA TYR A 97 -31.84 6.05 5.73
C TYR A 97 -31.01 5.13 4.83
N PHE A 98 -31.38 3.85 4.78
CA PHE A 98 -30.78 2.87 3.90
C PHE A 98 -31.60 2.77 2.63
N ALA A 99 -30.98 2.81 1.46
CA ALA A 99 -31.68 2.79 0.18
C ALA A 99 -30.96 1.91 -0.83
N ILE A 100 -31.73 1.35 -1.75
CA ILE A 100 -31.23 0.78 -3.00
C ILE A 100 -31.47 1.78 -4.14
N GLY A 101 -30.62 1.76 -5.15
CA GLY A 101 -30.78 2.57 -6.37
C GLY A 101 -29.79 2.17 -7.44
N ASN A 102 -30.16 2.40 -8.70
CA ASN A 102 -29.24 2.31 -9.82
C ASN A 102 -28.36 3.57 -9.87
N GLY A 103 -27.39 3.63 -8.98
CA GLY A 103 -26.54 4.79 -8.74
C GLY A 103 -27.02 5.69 -7.60
N SER A 104 -26.13 6.57 -7.17
CA SER A 104 -26.32 7.43 -5.99
C SER A 104 -27.47 8.42 -6.14
N HIS A 105 -27.72 8.94 -7.34
CA HIS A 105 -28.83 9.87 -7.60
C HIS A 105 -30.20 9.23 -7.34
N GLU A 106 -30.45 8.01 -7.84
CA GLU A 106 -31.71 7.31 -7.56
C GLU A 106 -31.83 7.00 -6.06
N ALA A 107 -30.73 6.57 -5.43
CA ALA A 107 -30.72 6.26 -4.00
C ALA A 107 -31.03 7.50 -3.15
N VAL A 108 -30.47 8.68 -3.45
CA VAL A 108 -30.83 9.96 -2.79
C VAL A 108 -32.31 10.26 -2.99
N ASN A 109 -32.83 10.14 -4.21
CA ASN A 109 -34.23 10.43 -4.48
C ASN A 109 -35.16 9.47 -3.71
N ASN A 110 -34.80 8.19 -3.59
CA ASN A 110 -35.53 7.20 -2.79
C ASN A 110 -35.54 7.57 -1.29
N VAL A 111 -34.41 8.07 -0.75
CA VAL A 111 -34.33 8.60 0.61
C VAL A 111 -35.22 9.84 0.78
N LEU A 112 -35.16 10.80 -0.15
CA LEU A 112 -35.97 12.02 -0.11
C LEU A 112 -37.47 11.71 -0.19
N ALA A 113 -37.89 10.79 -1.06
CA ALA A 113 -39.26 10.30 -1.13
C ALA A 113 -39.69 9.63 0.19
N LYS A 114 -38.79 8.88 0.85
CA LYS A 114 -39.04 8.33 2.19
C LYS A 114 -39.25 9.40 3.26
N MET A 115 -38.61 10.57 3.09
CA MET A 115 -38.81 11.76 3.92
C MET A 115 -40.05 12.59 3.50
N GLY A 116 -40.85 12.10 2.55
CA GLY A 116 -42.05 12.80 2.06
C GLY A 116 -41.73 13.98 1.14
N LYS A 117 -40.55 14.00 0.50
CA LYS A 117 -40.18 15.00 -0.51
C LYS A 117 -40.48 14.50 -1.92
N SER A 118 -40.73 15.43 -2.84
CA SER A 118 -40.97 15.14 -4.25
C SER A 118 -40.36 16.21 -5.16
N VAL A 119 -40.62 16.17 -6.47
CA VAL A 119 -40.18 17.23 -7.41
C VAL A 119 -40.71 18.61 -7.02
N SER A 120 -41.85 18.68 -6.33
CA SER A 120 -42.39 19.94 -5.80
C SER A 120 -41.50 20.60 -4.73
N ASN A 121 -40.56 19.84 -4.16
CA ASN A 121 -39.55 20.32 -3.23
C ASN A 121 -38.20 20.63 -3.90
N GLY A 122 -38.13 20.61 -5.23
CA GLY A 122 -36.91 20.89 -5.99
C GLY A 122 -36.03 19.68 -6.28
N MET A 123 -36.58 18.47 -6.21
CA MET A 123 -35.92 17.27 -6.75
C MET A 123 -36.00 17.26 -8.28
N ASP A 124 -34.95 16.80 -8.96
CA ASP A 124 -34.93 16.71 -10.43
C ASP A 124 -35.86 15.61 -10.97
N VAL A 125 -35.99 14.51 -10.22
CA VAL A 125 -36.78 13.33 -10.58
C VAL A 125 -37.44 12.76 -9.31
N GLU A 126 -38.63 12.18 -9.47
CA GLU A 126 -39.32 11.49 -8.37
C GLU A 126 -38.52 10.30 -7.85
N GLY A 127 -38.60 10.07 -6.54
CA GLY A 127 -38.05 8.90 -5.88
C GLY A 127 -39.11 7.87 -5.50
N ASN A 128 -38.68 6.68 -5.11
CA ASN A 128 -39.53 5.62 -4.59
C ASN A 128 -39.18 5.33 -3.12
N GLY A 129 -39.99 5.85 -2.20
CA GLY A 129 -39.81 5.65 -0.75
C GLY A 129 -39.93 4.19 -0.28
N ASN A 130 -40.45 3.26 -1.10
CA ASN A 130 -40.46 1.83 -0.79
C ASN A 130 -39.08 1.18 -1.00
N LYS A 131 -38.20 1.80 -1.78
CA LYS A 131 -36.80 1.40 -1.94
C LYS A 131 -35.88 1.94 -0.85
N ALA A 132 -36.44 2.58 0.19
CA ALA A 132 -35.71 3.12 1.32
C ALA A 132 -36.34 2.74 2.68
N ILE A 133 -35.48 2.47 3.66
CA ILE A 133 -35.84 2.07 5.02
C ILE A 133 -35.12 2.99 6.00
N VAL A 134 -35.83 3.43 7.04
CA VAL A 134 -35.28 4.24 8.12
C VAL A 134 -34.99 3.36 9.33
N LYS A 135 -33.82 3.53 9.94
CA LYS A 135 -33.50 2.99 11.26
C LYS A 135 -33.00 4.10 12.15
N LYS A 136 -33.65 4.24 13.30
CA LYS A 136 -33.28 5.22 14.31
C LYS A 136 -32.22 4.64 15.25
N TYR A 137 -31.18 5.41 15.49
CA TYR A 137 -30.15 5.14 16.50
C TYR A 137 -30.25 6.20 17.59
N ASN A 138 -30.48 5.78 18.84
CA ASN A 138 -30.82 6.68 19.97
C ASN A 138 -29.74 6.80 21.05
N SER A 139 -28.53 6.27 20.82
CA SER A 139 -27.49 6.25 21.85
C SER A 139 -26.13 6.68 21.30
N PRO A 140 -25.54 7.78 21.76
CA PRO A 140 -24.16 8.10 21.42
C PRO A 140 -23.23 7.08 22.10
N ASN A 141 -22.67 6.15 21.33
CA ASN A 141 -21.62 5.26 21.83
C ASN A 141 -20.29 5.61 21.17
N ALA A 142 -19.66 6.66 21.69
CA ALA A 142 -18.35 7.14 21.24
C ALA A 142 -17.26 6.06 21.28
N SER A 143 -17.38 5.08 22.18
CA SER A 143 -16.40 3.99 22.31
C SER A 143 -16.58 2.86 21.29
N LEU A 144 -17.73 2.78 20.61
CA LEU A 144 -18.07 1.63 19.74
C LEU A 144 -17.03 1.41 18.65
N PHE A 145 -16.49 2.50 18.10
CA PHE A 145 -15.48 2.53 17.05
C PHE A 145 -14.26 3.40 17.44
N GLY A 146 -14.07 3.68 18.73
CA GLY A 146 -12.90 4.43 19.23
C GLY A 146 -11.61 3.60 19.33
N ARG A 147 -11.65 2.32 18.94
CA ARG A 147 -10.50 1.40 19.01
C ARG A 147 -10.37 0.58 17.73
N SER A 148 -9.14 0.16 17.44
CA SER A 148 -8.81 -0.70 16.29
C SER A 148 -9.60 -2.02 16.27
N LYS A 149 -9.60 -2.74 15.14
CA LYS A 149 -10.32 -4.02 14.97
C LYS A 149 -9.92 -5.17 15.93
N GLY A 150 -8.91 -4.98 16.78
CA GLY A 150 -8.57 -5.88 17.89
C GLY A 150 -8.79 -5.31 19.30
N GLY A 151 -9.33 -4.09 19.41
CA GLY A 151 -9.61 -3.39 20.68
C GLY A 151 -8.38 -2.84 21.41
N LYS A 152 -7.16 -3.07 20.91
CA LYS A 152 -5.91 -2.76 21.63
C LYS A 152 -5.45 -1.32 21.49
N VAL A 153 -5.67 -0.71 20.32
CA VAL A 153 -5.15 0.63 20.01
C VAL A 153 -6.31 1.61 19.98
N LEU A 154 -6.15 2.74 20.67
CA LEU A 154 -7.08 3.86 20.58
C LEU A 154 -6.93 4.55 19.23
N ILE A 155 -8.04 4.78 18.54
CA ILE A 155 -8.09 5.61 17.36
C ILE A 155 -8.15 7.06 17.85
N GLN A 156 -7.33 7.94 17.26
CA GLN A 156 -7.24 9.35 17.64
C GLN A 156 -6.68 10.17 16.47
N ASN A 157 -6.63 11.49 16.61
CA ASN A 157 -6.04 12.34 15.57
C ASN A 157 -4.56 12.00 15.35
N GLN A 158 -4.18 11.86 14.09
CA GLN A 158 -2.82 11.55 13.62
C GLN A 158 -2.37 12.42 12.45
N LEU A 159 -3.26 13.24 11.89
CA LEU A 159 -3.09 14.00 10.66
C LEU A 159 -3.48 15.48 10.85
N ASP A 160 -3.40 16.01 12.08
CA ASP A 160 -3.71 17.42 12.35
C ASP A 160 -2.83 18.35 11.48
N ASP A 161 -1.56 17.99 11.24
CA ASP A 161 -0.62 18.74 10.40
C ASP A 161 -0.92 18.64 8.89
N ALA A 162 -1.81 17.74 8.47
CA ALA A 162 -2.31 17.66 7.11
C ALA A 162 -3.30 18.80 6.78
N ASP A 163 -3.92 19.40 7.79
CA ASP A 163 -4.74 20.60 7.62
C ASP A 163 -3.85 21.83 7.53
N LEU A 164 -3.96 22.60 6.45
CA LEU A 164 -3.18 23.83 6.29
C LEU A 164 -3.43 24.84 7.43
N ASN A 165 -4.62 24.80 8.04
CA ASN A 165 -4.94 25.65 9.18
C ASN A 165 -4.13 25.33 10.44
N TYR A 166 -3.47 24.16 10.52
CA TYR A 166 -2.54 23.81 11.60
C TYR A 166 -1.34 24.77 11.65
N TYR A 167 -0.71 25.01 10.51
CA TYR A 167 0.45 25.90 10.42
C TYR A 167 0.04 27.37 10.31
N GLN A 168 -1.10 27.64 9.67
CA GLN A 168 -1.57 28.99 9.41
C GLN A 168 -3.07 29.10 9.69
N PRO A 169 -3.46 29.49 10.91
CA PRO A 169 -4.86 29.58 11.28
C PRO A 169 -5.68 30.44 10.32
N ASN A 170 -6.79 29.91 9.82
CA ASN A 170 -7.70 30.52 8.85
C ASN A 170 -7.11 30.74 7.44
N ALA A 171 -6.01 30.06 7.09
CA ALA A 171 -5.47 30.10 5.74
C ALA A 171 -6.43 29.51 4.69
N VAL A 172 -7.25 28.53 5.08
CA VAL A 172 -8.24 27.91 4.18
C VAL A 172 -9.59 27.76 4.86
N LYS A 173 -10.66 28.04 4.10
CA LYS A 173 -12.03 27.72 4.48
C LYS A 173 -12.48 26.50 3.67
N TYR A 174 -12.72 25.39 4.34
CA TYR A 174 -13.23 24.19 3.69
C TYR A 174 -14.72 24.31 3.36
N LEU A 175 -15.12 23.59 2.31
CA LEU A 175 -16.50 23.50 1.86
C LEU A 175 -17.39 22.94 2.97
N SER A 176 -18.51 23.62 3.24
CA SER A 176 -19.50 23.22 4.23
C SER A 176 -20.90 23.21 3.64
N ARG A 177 -21.65 22.16 3.97
CA ARG A 177 -23.07 22.06 3.61
C ARG A 177 -23.95 23.06 4.36
N ASN A 178 -23.45 23.70 5.43
CA ASN A 178 -24.15 24.75 6.15
C ASN A 178 -24.13 26.09 5.40
N ASP A 179 -23.14 26.31 4.53
CA ASP A 179 -22.96 27.55 3.77
C ASP A 179 -22.22 27.27 2.45
N TRP A 180 -22.90 26.62 1.49
CA TRP A 180 -22.29 26.28 0.20
C TRP A 180 -21.72 27.50 -0.52
N SER A 181 -22.52 28.56 -0.64
CA SER A 181 -22.12 29.76 -1.38
C SER A 181 -20.92 30.47 -0.76
N GLY A 182 -20.85 30.56 0.56
CA GLY A 182 -19.75 31.22 1.27
C GLY A 182 -18.55 30.32 1.56
N THR A 183 -18.61 29.02 1.27
CA THR A 183 -17.50 28.06 1.49
C THR A 183 -17.04 27.36 0.22
N TYR A 184 -17.64 27.67 -0.93
CA TYR A 184 -17.23 27.06 -2.19
C TYR A 184 -15.72 27.29 -2.42
N PRO A 185 -14.93 26.23 -2.67
CA PRO A 185 -13.48 26.35 -2.73
C PRO A 185 -13.04 27.32 -3.84
N THR A 186 -12.14 28.24 -3.48
CA THR A 186 -11.43 29.10 -4.42
C THR A 186 -9.94 28.80 -4.37
N ARG A 187 -9.20 29.20 -5.40
CA ARG A 187 -7.74 29.03 -5.42
C ARG A 187 -7.11 29.80 -4.26
N GLN A 188 -6.35 29.10 -3.43
CA GLN A 188 -5.60 29.68 -2.32
C GLN A 188 -4.15 29.92 -2.74
N ILE A 189 -3.57 31.02 -2.26
CA ILE A 189 -2.14 31.32 -2.41
C ILE A 189 -1.58 31.45 -0.99
N VAL A 190 -0.59 30.63 -0.68
CA VAL A 190 -0.07 30.47 0.66
C VAL A 190 1.44 30.62 0.62
N THR A 191 1.97 31.48 1.49
CA THR A 191 3.41 31.63 1.70
C THR A 191 3.82 30.77 2.89
N PRO A 192 4.74 29.81 2.73
CA PRO A 192 5.21 28.99 3.86
C PRO A 192 5.82 29.83 4.97
N ASN A 193 5.44 29.57 6.23
CA ASN A 193 6.09 30.15 7.41
C ASN A 193 7.35 29.35 7.80
N GLU A 194 8.04 29.77 8.86
CA GLU A 194 9.30 29.13 9.29
C GLU A 194 9.12 27.65 9.68
N ASP A 195 8.02 27.30 10.35
CA ASP A 195 7.72 25.92 10.74
C ASP A 195 7.47 25.03 9.52
N MET A 196 6.68 25.52 8.55
CA MET A 196 6.47 24.83 7.28
C MET A 196 7.79 24.64 6.53
N ILE A 197 8.64 25.68 6.45
CA ILE A 197 9.95 25.59 5.79
C ILE A 197 10.84 24.56 6.47
N LYS A 198 10.80 24.46 7.81
CA LYS A 198 11.54 23.46 8.57
C LYS A 198 11.08 22.04 8.21
N GLU A 199 9.78 21.78 8.22
CA GLU A 199 9.22 20.46 7.89
C GLU A 199 9.46 20.07 6.43
N LEU A 200 9.33 21.01 5.50
CA LEU A 200 9.56 20.80 4.06
C LEU A 200 10.96 20.27 3.73
N ARG A 201 11.97 20.60 4.54
CA ARG A 201 13.35 20.12 4.37
C ARG A 201 13.51 18.62 4.62
N ASN A 202 12.53 17.98 5.28
CA ASN A 202 12.50 16.55 5.52
C ASN A 202 13.79 16.03 6.18
N LYS A 203 14.28 16.73 7.21
CA LYS A 203 15.44 16.38 8.05
C LYS A 203 15.01 16.37 9.52
N LYS A 204 14.14 15.43 9.86
CA LYS A 204 13.52 15.32 11.19
C LYS A 204 14.45 14.68 12.20
N HIS A 205 15.43 13.91 11.74
CA HIS A 205 16.44 13.27 12.59
C HIS A 205 17.86 13.68 12.21
N VAL A 206 18.70 13.84 13.24
CA VAL A 206 20.14 14.04 13.10
C VAL A 206 20.83 12.78 13.59
N ILE A 207 21.69 12.20 12.74
CA ILE A 207 22.39 10.95 13.04
C ILE A 207 23.29 11.15 14.27
N GLN A 208 23.10 10.31 15.29
CA GLN A 208 23.91 10.27 16.50
C GLN A 208 25.13 9.35 16.31
N LYS A 209 26.25 9.65 16.97
CA LYS A 209 27.53 8.93 16.77
C LYS A 209 28.10 8.27 18.03
N ASP A 210 27.49 8.50 19.17
CA ASP A 210 28.02 8.15 20.49
C ASP A 210 26.98 7.53 21.44
N GLU A 211 25.79 7.18 20.94
CA GLU A 211 24.79 6.50 21.77
C GLU A 211 25.12 5.03 21.97
N LYS A 212 24.69 4.50 23.11
CA LYS A 212 24.70 3.06 23.36
C LYS A 212 23.54 2.41 22.59
N VAL A 213 23.86 1.47 21.71
CA VAL A 213 22.89 0.66 20.95
C VAL A 213 22.83 -0.75 21.53
N ASP A 214 21.63 -1.19 21.93
CA ASP A 214 21.39 -2.54 22.48
C ASP A 214 20.97 -3.56 21.39
N VAL A 215 20.66 -3.09 20.17
CA VAL A 215 20.32 -3.92 19.01
C VAL A 215 21.54 -4.75 18.58
N VAL A 216 21.31 -6.03 18.28
CA VAL A 216 22.34 -6.96 17.81
C VAL A 216 22.24 -7.15 16.30
N TRP A 217 23.38 -7.12 15.61
CA TRP A 217 23.50 -7.39 14.18
C TRP A 217 24.62 -8.38 13.92
N GLY A 218 24.46 -9.23 12.89
CA GLY A 218 25.46 -10.22 12.49
C GLY A 218 25.73 -11.33 13.52
N SER A 219 24.79 -11.59 14.44
CA SER A 219 24.89 -12.68 15.42
C SER A 219 25.11 -14.02 14.75
N LYS A 220 25.90 -14.88 15.40
CA LYS A 220 26.20 -16.26 14.97
C LYS A 220 25.69 -17.30 15.99
N GLU A 221 24.86 -16.88 16.94
CA GLU A 221 24.31 -17.76 17.99
C GLU A 221 23.26 -18.73 17.44
N THR A 222 22.57 -18.35 16.37
CA THR A 222 21.60 -19.17 15.64
C THR A 222 21.96 -19.23 14.16
N ASN A 223 21.28 -20.09 13.42
CA ASN A 223 21.47 -20.31 11.98
C ASN A 223 20.13 -20.42 11.22
N TYR A 224 19.10 -19.69 11.69
CA TYR A 224 17.78 -19.72 11.06
C TYR A 224 17.84 -19.11 9.66
N THR A 225 17.43 -19.90 8.67
CA THR A 225 17.18 -19.44 7.31
C THR A 225 15.77 -18.85 7.17
N LEU A 226 15.53 -18.10 6.10
CA LEU A 226 14.20 -17.57 5.81
C LEU A 226 13.18 -18.71 5.60
N ALA A 227 13.64 -19.87 5.13
CA ALA A 227 12.82 -21.07 5.00
C ALA A 227 12.41 -21.65 6.37
N ASP A 228 13.23 -21.52 7.42
CA ASP A 228 12.87 -21.91 8.80
C ASP A 228 11.74 -21.05 9.38
N MET A 229 11.61 -19.82 8.86
CA MET A 229 10.59 -18.85 9.26
C MET A 229 9.31 -18.97 8.44
N LYS A 230 9.25 -19.90 7.46
CA LYS A 230 8.10 -20.08 6.58
C LYS A 230 6.82 -20.37 7.39
N GLY A 231 5.82 -19.51 7.22
CA GLY A 231 4.54 -19.63 7.94
C GLY A 231 4.61 -19.36 9.44
N ALA A 232 5.75 -18.90 9.97
CA ALA A 232 5.87 -18.48 11.36
C ALA A 232 4.91 -17.32 11.64
N SER A 233 4.25 -17.36 12.80
CA SER A 233 3.38 -16.26 13.23
C SER A 233 4.21 -15.01 13.53
N TRP A 234 3.57 -13.84 13.52
CA TRP A 234 4.24 -12.57 13.82
C TRP A 234 4.91 -12.54 15.21
N ASP A 235 4.29 -13.22 16.18
CA ASP A 235 4.74 -13.27 17.58
C ASP A 235 5.67 -14.47 17.85
N ASP A 236 6.13 -15.19 16.82
CA ASP A 236 7.10 -16.27 16.96
C ASP A 236 8.41 -15.72 17.56
N PRO A 237 8.91 -16.27 18.68
CA PRO A 237 10.09 -15.74 19.36
C PRO A 237 11.38 -15.86 18.53
N ARG A 238 11.41 -16.72 17.50
CA ARG A 238 12.57 -16.87 16.63
C ARG A 238 12.83 -15.66 15.74
N TRP A 239 11.86 -14.74 15.58
CA TRP A 239 12.05 -13.57 14.74
C TRP A 239 13.20 -12.66 15.19
N ASP A 240 13.40 -12.51 16.49
CA ASP A 240 14.47 -11.65 17.00
C ASP A 240 15.83 -12.26 16.69
N ASP A 241 16.02 -13.55 16.97
CA ASP A 241 17.22 -14.30 16.59
C ASP A 241 17.44 -14.32 15.08
N PHE A 242 16.38 -14.43 14.29
CA PHE A 242 16.43 -14.37 12.84
C PHE A 242 16.98 -13.03 12.34
N VAL A 243 16.42 -11.91 12.81
CA VAL A 243 16.87 -10.58 12.38
C VAL A 243 18.27 -10.27 12.91
N ASN A 244 18.61 -10.71 14.13
CA ASN A 244 19.93 -10.53 14.72
C ASN A 244 21.07 -11.13 13.88
N GLN A 245 20.80 -12.15 13.05
CA GLN A 245 21.80 -12.75 12.15
C GLN A 245 22.15 -11.85 10.96
N ILE A 246 21.31 -10.89 10.61
CA ILE A 246 21.52 -10.00 9.46
C ILE A 246 22.66 -9.02 9.78
N PRO A 247 23.68 -8.88 8.91
CA PRO A 247 24.68 -7.83 9.08
C PRO A 247 24.06 -6.43 8.90
N LEU A 248 24.49 -5.45 9.72
CA LEU A 248 23.97 -4.08 9.65
C LEU A 248 24.12 -3.45 8.26
N ASP A 249 25.27 -3.64 7.60
CA ASP A 249 25.50 -3.19 6.22
C ASP A 249 24.45 -3.74 5.24
N SER A 250 24.07 -5.01 5.41
CA SER A 250 23.06 -5.66 4.56
C SER A 250 21.67 -5.11 4.83
N ALA A 251 21.31 -4.88 6.10
CA ALA A 251 20.03 -4.29 6.47
C ALA A 251 19.86 -2.89 5.87
N ILE A 252 20.88 -2.02 6.02
CA ILE A 252 20.90 -0.68 5.42
C ILE A 252 20.78 -0.76 3.90
N LYS A 253 21.56 -1.63 3.27
CA LYS A 253 21.57 -1.75 1.81
C LYS A 253 20.20 -2.17 1.27
N ILE A 254 19.51 -3.09 1.93
CA ILE A 254 18.15 -3.47 1.55
C ILE A 254 17.18 -2.30 1.64
N ILE A 255 17.28 -1.48 2.69
CA ILE A 255 16.40 -0.33 2.83
C ILE A 255 16.75 0.75 1.82
N ALA A 256 17.97 1.27 1.82
CA ALA A 256 18.32 2.46 1.05
C ALA A 256 18.36 2.22 -0.47
N VAL A 257 18.71 1.00 -0.90
CA VAL A 257 18.92 0.66 -2.32
C VAL A 257 18.25 -0.65 -2.74
N GLY A 258 17.10 -0.97 -2.12
CA GLY A 258 16.34 -2.20 -2.40
C GLY A 258 15.91 -2.35 -3.86
N GLY A 259 15.57 -1.25 -4.55
CA GLY A 259 15.29 -1.23 -5.99
C GLY A 259 14.22 -2.20 -6.48
N ASN A 260 14.31 -2.62 -7.74
CA ASN A 260 13.36 -3.56 -8.35
C ASN A 260 13.56 -5.03 -7.93
N THR A 261 14.52 -5.28 -7.03
CA THR A 261 14.85 -6.63 -6.57
C THR A 261 15.39 -6.60 -5.15
N THR A 262 14.78 -7.30 -4.20
CA THR A 262 15.45 -7.58 -2.94
C THR A 262 16.51 -8.66 -3.13
N TRP A 263 17.74 -8.36 -2.74
CA TRP A 263 18.91 -9.22 -2.95
C TRP A 263 19.06 -10.26 -1.84
N THR A 264 19.97 -11.20 -2.09
CA THR A 264 20.27 -12.30 -1.18
C THR A 264 21.19 -11.83 -0.05
N ILE A 265 20.88 -12.24 1.17
CA ILE A 265 21.73 -12.19 2.34
C ILE A 265 22.08 -13.64 2.66
N GLU A 266 23.38 -13.94 2.72
CA GLU A 266 23.87 -15.30 2.94
C GLU A 266 23.45 -15.84 4.31
N GLU A 267 23.55 -15.01 5.35
CA GLU A 267 23.26 -15.38 6.75
C GLU A 267 21.85 -15.90 6.98
N ILE A 268 20.87 -15.42 6.20
CA ILE A 268 19.47 -15.85 6.32
C ILE A 268 19.02 -16.71 5.14
N GLY A 269 19.91 -17.06 4.21
CA GLY A 269 19.63 -17.97 3.10
C GLY A 269 18.43 -17.59 2.24
N ASN A 270 18.10 -16.30 2.10
CA ASN A 270 16.91 -15.87 1.34
C ASN A 270 17.16 -15.95 -0.17
N PRO A 271 16.14 -16.28 -0.98
CA PRO A 271 16.24 -16.16 -2.43
C PRO A 271 16.13 -14.69 -2.85
N ARG A 272 16.56 -14.42 -4.07
CA ARG A 272 16.36 -13.12 -4.72
C ARG A 272 14.86 -12.92 -5.02
N ASN A 273 14.26 -11.84 -4.54
CA ASN A 273 12.86 -11.50 -4.86
C ASN A 273 12.80 -10.38 -5.90
N ARG A 274 12.34 -10.70 -7.11
CA ARG A 274 12.10 -9.71 -8.17
C ARG A 274 10.72 -9.10 -7.98
N GLN A 275 10.66 -7.77 -7.99
CA GLN A 275 9.43 -7.03 -7.88
C GLN A 275 8.99 -6.61 -9.28
N ALA A 276 7.72 -6.83 -9.59
CA ALA A 276 7.15 -6.50 -10.88
C ALA A 276 6.16 -5.34 -10.78
N ASP A 277 6.06 -4.58 -11.86
CA ASP A 277 4.89 -3.75 -12.06
C ASP A 277 3.72 -4.56 -12.60
N GLY A 278 2.56 -4.01 -12.33
CA GLY A 278 1.50 -3.96 -13.33
C GLY A 278 0.13 -3.99 -12.69
N PRO A 279 -0.63 -2.88 -12.69
CA PRO A 279 -2.02 -2.85 -12.23
C PRO A 279 -2.89 -3.94 -12.87
N ASN A 280 -2.55 -4.35 -14.09
CA ASN A 280 -3.25 -5.35 -14.88
C ASN A 280 -2.56 -6.73 -14.86
N GLY A 281 -1.52 -6.95 -14.07
CA GLY A 281 -0.71 -8.18 -14.05
C GLY A 281 0.76 -7.96 -14.44
N PHE A 282 1.59 -9.00 -14.26
CA PHE A 282 3.04 -8.91 -14.40
C PHE A 282 3.48 -8.39 -15.79
N SER A 283 3.97 -7.14 -15.84
CA SER A 283 4.38 -6.50 -17.09
C SER A 283 5.85 -6.76 -17.44
N SER A 284 6.71 -6.83 -16.43
CA SER A 284 8.18 -6.93 -16.59
C SER A 284 8.69 -8.34 -16.80
N PHE A 285 7.99 -9.35 -16.28
CA PHE A 285 8.41 -10.75 -16.30
C PHE A 285 7.28 -11.61 -16.84
N GLY A 286 7.56 -12.54 -17.75
CA GLY A 286 6.61 -13.56 -18.19
C GLY A 286 6.88 -14.91 -17.52
N ILE A 287 6.06 -15.91 -17.80
CA ILE A 287 6.21 -17.25 -17.19
C ILE A 287 7.55 -17.93 -17.54
N ASN A 288 7.91 -18.94 -16.75
CA ASN A 288 9.15 -19.70 -16.83
C ASN A 288 10.40 -18.89 -16.45
N GLN A 289 10.38 -18.31 -15.25
CA GLN A 289 11.53 -17.63 -14.65
C GLN A 289 11.65 -17.96 -13.15
N GLY A 290 12.70 -17.46 -12.49
CA GLY A 290 12.85 -17.58 -11.03
C GLY A 290 12.93 -19.03 -10.57
N TYR A 291 12.19 -19.40 -9.52
CA TYR A 291 12.16 -20.80 -9.07
C TYR A 291 11.47 -21.74 -10.07
N ALA A 292 10.68 -21.22 -11.03
CA ALA A 292 9.99 -22.06 -12.01
C ALA A 292 10.95 -22.69 -13.02
N ILE A 293 12.18 -22.17 -13.21
CA ILE A 293 13.17 -22.77 -14.12
C ILE A 293 14.05 -23.84 -13.46
N LEU A 294 13.95 -24.01 -12.13
CA LEU A 294 14.74 -25.00 -11.41
C LEU A 294 14.33 -26.42 -11.85
N GLU A 295 15.30 -27.31 -11.98
CA GLU A 295 15.08 -28.66 -12.51
C GLU A 295 14.04 -29.46 -11.73
N ASP A 296 14.08 -29.35 -10.40
CA ASP A 296 13.15 -30.02 -9.48
C ASP A 296 11.90 -29.17 -9.16
N SER A 297 11.67 -28.07 -9.88
CA SER A 297 10.51 -27.24 -9.64
C SER A 297 9.24 -27.94 -10.10
N PRO A 298 8.19 -28.03 -9.26
CA PRO A 298 6.90 -28.57 -9.69
C PRO A 298 6.20 -27.67 -10.73
N TYR A 299 6.73 -26.46 -10.95
CA TYR A 299 6.21 -25.48 -11.91
C TYR A 299 7.13 -25.30 -13.13
N LYS A 300 8.13 -26.17 -13.29
CA LYS A 300 8.96 -26.19 -14.50
C LYS A 300 8.12 -26.62 -15.69
N LEU A 301 8.13 -25.78 -16.73
CA LEU A 301 7.52 -26.13 -18.01
C LEU A 301 8.29 -27.29 -18.65
N SER A 302 7.56 -28.22 -19.28
CA SER A 302 8.21 -29.31 -20.00
C SER A 302 8.97 -28.78 -21.22
N ASP A 303 9.94 -29.56 -21.69
CA ASP A 303 10.69 -29.24 -22.92
C ASP A 303 9.90 -29.50 -24.22
N SER A 304 8.59 -29.80 -24.12
CA SER A 304 7.74 -29.99 -25.29
C SER A 304 7.55 -28.68 -26.08
N ASP A 305 7.39 -28.80 -27.40
CA ASP A 305 7.10 -27.64 -28.26
C ASP A 305 5.78 -26.94 -27.87
N GLU A 306 4.84 -27.70 -27.29
CA GLU A 306 3.55 -27.19 -26.82
C GLU A 306 3.70 -26.27 -25.60
N ASP A 307 4.56 -26.61 -24.64
CA ASP A 307 4.80 -25.78 -23.45
C ASP A 307 5.76 -24.62 -23.74
N LYS A 308 6.77 -24.86 -24.58
CA LYS A 308 7.77 -23.84 -24.95
C LYS A 308 7.15 -22.58 -25.59
N LYS A 309 6.00 -22.71 -26.27
CA LYS A 309 5.29 -21.55 -26.85
C LYS A 309 4.80 -20.55 -25.80
N TRP A 310 4.65 -20.99 -24.55
CA TRP A 310 4.18 -20.14 -23.45
C TRP A 310 5.31 -19.44 -22.71
N VAL A 311 6.58 -19.79 -22.92
CA VAL A 311 7.72 -19.13 -22.27
C VAL A 311 7.67 -17.63 -22.53
N GLY A 312 7.70 -16.83 -21.46
CA GLY A 312 7.61 -15.37 -21.56
C GLY A 312 6.19 -14.82 -21.74
N PHE A 313 5.14 -15.67 -21.78
CA PHE A 313 3.75 -15.24 -21.79
C PHE A 313 3.43 -14.40 -20.55
N LYS A 314 2.59 -13.37 -20.73
CA LYS A 314 2.16 -12.46 -19.67
C LYS A 314 0.63 -12.39 -19.66
N ALA A 315 0.01 -12.93 -18.62
CA ALA A 315 -1.42 -12.75 -18.40
C ALA A 315 -1.72 -11.29 -18.05
N SER A 316 -2.76 -10.73 -18.66
CA SER A 316 -3.23 -9.37 -18.40
C SER A 316 -4.73 -9.36 -18.12
N ALA A 317 -5.12 -8.69 -17.04
CA ALA A 317 -6.50 -8.41 -16.67
C ALA A 317 -6.97 -7.08 -17.29
N PRO A 318 -8.29 -6.84 -17.33
CA PRO A 318 -8.82 -5.50 -17.55
C PRO A 318 -8.32 -4.49 -16.50
N ASN A 319 -8.44 -3.21 -16.83
CA ASN A 319 -7.99 -2.14 -15.96
C ASN A 319 -8.95 -1.93 -14.76
N ALA A 320 -8.46 -1.26 -13.72
CA ALA A 320 -9.17 -1.13 -12.45
C ALA A 320 -10.57 -0.48 -12.56
N PRO A 321 -10.80 0.56 -13.38
CA PRO A 321 -12.14 1.11 -13.57
C PRO A 321 -13.14 0.11 -14.15
N LEU A 322 -12.72 -0.73 -15.11
CA LEU A 322 -13.61 -1.74 -15.67
C LEU A 322 -13.95 -2.82 -14.63
N ILE A 323 -12.98 -3.21 -13.82
CA ILE A 323 -13.16 -4.17 -12.72
C ILE A 323 -14.10 -3.61 -11.64
N ALA A 324 -13.94 -2.34 -11.26
CA ALA A 324 -14.84 -1.67 -10.32
C ALA A 324 -16.27 -1.56 -10.88
N ALA A 325 -16.41 -1.19 -12.15
CA ALA A 325 -17.70 -1.04 -12.84
C ALA A 325 -18.52 -2.35 -12.92
N THR A 326 -17.90 -3.51 -12.64
CA THR A 326 -18.65 -4.77 -12.55
C THR A 326 -19.62 -4.80 -11.35
N PHE A 327 -19.28 -4.11 -10.26
CA PHE A 327 -19.91 -4.28 -8.94
C PHE A 327 -20.01 -5.76 -8.54
N ASP A 328 -18.99 -6.55 -8.86
CA ASP A 328 -18.94 -7.98 -8.61
C ASP A 328 -17.64 -8.36 -7.88
N LYS A 329 -17.77 -8.64 -6.58
CA LYS A 329 -16.66 -9.05 -5.72
C LYS A 329 -16.01 -10.35 -6.19
N ALA A 330 -16.77 -11.25 -6.84
CA ALA A 330 -16.21 -12.48 -7.38
C ALA A 330 -15.25 -12.17 -8.54
N VAL A 331 -15.66 -11.29 -9.47
CA VAL A 331 -14.80 -10.87 -10.59
C VAL A 331 -13.55 -10.12 -10.10
N GLN A 332 -13.70 -9.25 -9.09
CA GLN A 332 -12.58 -8.56 -8.45
C GLN A 332 -11.59 -9.55 -7.82
N LYS A 333 -12.10 -10.61 -7.18
CA LYS A 333 -11.28 -11.68 -6.62
C LYS A 333 -10.61 -12.53 -7.70
N GLU A 334 -11.31 -12.85 -8.79
CA GLU A 334 -10.78 -13.58 -9.94
C GLU A 334 -9.61 -12.85 -10.61
N MET A 335 -9.65 -11.51 -10.69
CA MET A 335 -8.50 -10.71 -11.13
C MET A 335 -7.27 -10.97 -10.24
N GLY A 336 -7.47 -10.97 -8.92
CA GLY A 336 -6.44 -11.32 -7.95
C GLY A 336 -5.92 -12.75 -8.13
N GLU A 337 -6.82 -13.71 -8.34
CA GLU A 337 -6.47 -15.12 -8.56
C GLU A 337 -5.68 -15.32 -9.86
N LEU A 338 -6.00 -14.59 -10.93
CA LEU A 338 -5.24 -14.58 -12.18
C LEU A 338 -3.79 -14.14 -11.93
N ILE A 339 -3.61 -13.02 -11.23
CA ILE A 339 -2.30 -12.47 -10.88
C ILE A 339 -1.54 -13.44 -9.96
N GLY A 340 -2.21 -13.96 -8.93
CA GLY A 340 -1.64 -14.91 -7.99
C GLY A 340 -1.18 -16.20 -8.66
N ASN A 341 -2.00 -16.79 -9.52
CA ASN A 341 -1.61 -17.98 -10.28
C ASN A 341 -0.43 -17.68 -11.21
N HIS A 342 -0.45 -16.55 -11.93
CA HIS A 342 0.67 -16.15 -12.79
C HIS A 342 1.97 -15.98 -11.98
N SER A 343 1.92 -15.44 -10.76
CA SER A 343 3.10 -15.28 -9.90
C SER A 343 3.83 -16.61 -9.62
N ILE A 344 3.09 -17.73 -9.57
CA ILE A 344 3.66 -19.07 -9.42
C ILE A 344 4.48 -19.47 -10.65
N TRP A 345 3.86 -19.38 -11.83
CA TRP A 345 4.48 -19.75 -13.10
C TRP A 345 5.62 -18.81 -13.53
N ASN A 346 5.60 -17.57 -13.05
CA ASN A 346 6.66 -16.58 -13.25
C ASN A 346 7.86 -16.80 -12.32
N GLY A 347 7.64 -17.46 -11.18
CA GLY A 347 8.65 -17.59 -10.13
C GLY A 347 8.97 -16.26 -9.44
N GLY A 348 7.98 -15.35 -9.33
CA GLY A 348 8.14 -14.01 -8.74
C GLY A 348 6.99 -13.69 -7.79
N ALA A 349 7.30 -13.35 -6.53
CA ALA A 349 6.30 -13.28 -5.47
C ALA A 349 5.63 -11.92 -5.30
N THR A 350 6.23 -10.85 -5.80
CA THR A 350 5.77 -9.47 -5.53
C THR A 350 5.39 -8.72 -6.78
N ILE A 351 4.21 -8.11 -6.75
CA ILE A 351 3.71 -7.23 -7.80
C ILE A 351 3.12 -5.95 -7.21
N TRP A 352 3.46 -4.81 -7.79
CA TRP A 352 2.94 -3.50 -7.42
C TRP A 352 1.68 -3.18 -8.24
N ALA A 353 0.53 -3.54 -7.70
CA ALA A 353 -0.79 -3.49 -8.33
C ALA A 353 -1.88 -3.19 -7.30
N GLY A 354 -3.14 -3.05 -7.72
CA GLY A 354 -4.21 -2.62 -6.82
C GLY A 354 -4.13 -1.12 -6.55
N GLY A 355 -4.28 -0.34 -7.61
CA GLY A 355 -4.36 1.11 -7.53
C GLY A 355 -5.66 1.55 -6.85
N ALA A 356 -5.58 2.15 -5.66
CA ALA A 356 -6.78 2.52 -4.89
C ALA A 356 -6.82 3.98 -4.45
N ASN A 357 -6.02 4.85 -5.08
CA ASN A 357 -6.26 6.29 -5.03
C ASN A 357 -7.60 6.61 -5.69
N LEU A 358 -8.31 7.60 -5.20
CA LEU A 358 -9.63 7.95 -5.71
C LEU A 358 -9.53 8.77 -7.00
N HIS A 359 -10.55 8.64 -7.84
CA HIS A 359 -10.75 9.52 -9.00
C HIS A 359 -11.20 10.92 -8.56
N ARG A 360 -10.36 11.66 -7.82
CA ARG A 360 -10.65 13.02 -7.31
C ARG A 360 -10.95 14.01 -8.43
N SER A 361 -10.32 13.81 -9.59
CA SER A 361 -10.51 14.62 -10.79
C SER A 361 -10.51 13.70 -12.01
N PRO A 362 -11.40 13.92 -13.00
CA PRO A 362 -11.38 13.15 -14.25
C PRO A 362 -10.14 13.44 -15.10
N TYR A 363 -9.37 14.49 -14.78
CA TYR A 363 -8.15 14.85 -15.51
C TYR A 363 -6.89 14.19 -14.94
N GLU A 364 -7.02 13.35 -13.93
CA GLU A 364 -5.86 12.67 -13.37
C GLU A 364 -5.34 11.57 -14.31
N GLY A 365 -4.04 11.59 -14.58
CA GLY A 365 -3.40 10.79 -15.64
C GLY A 365 -3.39 9.28 -15.39
N ARG A 366 -3.52 8.87 -14.12
CA ARG A 366 -3.49 7.45 -13.70
C ARG A 366 -4.85 6.91 -13.25
N THR A 367 -5.94 7.64 -13.47
CA THR A 367 -7.31 7.15 -13.20
C THR A 367 -7.59 5.78 -13.85
N HIS A 368 -6.98 5.49 -15.00
CA HIS A 368 -7.11 4.21 -15.69
C HIS A 368 -6.64 2.98 -14.87
N GLU A 369 -5.79 3.14 -13.87
CA GLU A 369 -5.29 2.05 -13.00
C GLU A 369 -5.83 2.13 -11.56
N TYR A 370 -6.71 3.09 -11.29
CA TYR A 370 -7.40 3.26 -10.02
C TYR A 370 -8.87 2.80 -10.14
N PHE A 371 -9.46 2.28 -9.06
CA PHE A 371 -10.81 1.70 -9.13
C PHE A 371 -11.93 2.70 -9.45
N THR A 372 -12.12 3.73 -8.62
CA THR A 372 -13.28 4.65 -8.76
C THR A 372 -13.10 5.91 -7.90
N GLU A 373 -14.07 6.83 -7.95
CA GLU A 373 -14.23 7.96 -7.01
C GLU A 373 -14.80 7.55 -5.64
N ASP A 374 -15.46 6.38 -5.54
CA ASP A 374 -16.08 5.93 -4.30
C ASP A 374 -15.11 5.09 -3.44
N PRO A 375 -14.88 5.48 -2.17
CA PRO A 375 -13.93 4.79 -1.30
C PRO A 375 -14.37 3.40 -0.88
N ILE A 376 -15.68 3.13 -0.78
CA ILE A 376 -16.19 1.83 -0.36
C ILE A 376 -16.07 0.81 -1.48
N LEU A 377 -16.44 1.19 -2.71
CA LEU A 377 -16.22 0.34 -3.89
C LEU A 377 -14.74 0.04 -4.09
N SER A 378 -13.86 1.05 -3.93
CA SER A 378 -12.39 0.86 -3.97
C SER A 378 -11.90 -0.08 -2.88
N ALA A 379 -12.38 0.06 -1.64
CA ALA A 379 -11.99 -0.77 -0.51
C ALA A 379 -12.32 -2.25 -0.73
N TYR A 380 -13.54 -2.56 -1.19
CA TYR A 380 -13.95 -3.93 -1.48
C TYR A 380 -13.22 -4.49 -2.71
N ALA A 381 -13.03 -3.70 -3.77
CA ALA A 381 -12.32 -4.15 -4.96
C ALA A 381 -10.86 -4.50 -4.66
N LEU A 382 -10.18 -3.64 -3.89
CA LEU A 382 -8.81 -3.87 -3.47
C LEU A 382 -8.69 -5.10 -2.56
N GLU A 383 -9.57 -5.21 -1.56
CA GLU A 383 -9.54 -6.35 -0.62
C GLU A 383 -9.73 -7.68 -1.35
N ASN A 384 -10.71 -7.77 -2.25
CA ASN A 384 -10.98 -8.99 -3.00
C ASN A 384 -9.84 -9.33 -3.96
N MET A 385 -9.25 -8.34 -4.63
CA MET A 385 -8.09 -8.52 -5.50
C MET A 385 -6.88 -9.06 -4.69
N VAL A 386 -6.56 -8.44 -3.55
CA VAL A 386 -5.45 -8.89 -2.69
C VAL A 386 -5.72 -10.29 -2.16
N SER A 387 -6.93 -10.57 -1.69
CA SER A 387 -7.32 -11.90 -1.20
C SER A 387 -7.20 -12.99 -2.28
N GLY A 388 -7.62 -12.69 -3.50
CA GLY A 388 -7.46 -13.58 -4.65
C GLY A 388 -5.99 -13.92 -4.94
N GLY A 389 -5.11 -12.91 -4.92
CA GLY A 389 -3.66 -13.13 -5.09
C GLY A 389 -3.05 -13.90 -3.91
N ARG A 390 -3.53 -13.62 -2.70
CA ARG A 390 -3.02 -14.20 -1.45
C ARG A 390 -3.23 -15.71 -1.40
N LYS A 391 -4.30 -16.24 -1.98
CA LYS A 391 -4.57 -17.68 -2.18
C LYS A 391 -3.37 -18.43 -2.76
N PHE A 392 -2.56 -17.78 -3.60
CA PHE A 392 -1.39 -18.35 -4.25
C PHE A 392 -0.06 -17.93 -3.61
N GLY A 393 -0.11 -17.28 -2.44
CA GLY A 393 1.05 -16.73 -1.75
C GLY A 393 1.65 -15.48 -2.41
N CYS A 394 0.97 -14.88 -3.40
CA CYS A 394 1.44 -13.66 -4.06
C CYS A 394 1.30 -12.45 -3.12
N LEU A 395 2.30 -11.59 -3.15
CA LEU A 395 2.34 -10.29 -2.51
C LEU A 395 1.91 -9.23 -3.53
N ILE A 396 0.59 -9.07 -3.70
CA ILE A 396 0.03 -7.89 -4.37
C ILE A 396 0.20 -6.72 -3.40
N GLY A 397 0.97 -5.71 -3.80
CA GLY A 397 1.23 -4.52 -3.01
C GLY A 397 0.39 -3.34 -3.49
N PRO A 398 -0.71 -2.98 -2.78
CA PRO A 398 -1.56 -1.84 -3.11
C PRO A 398 -0.76 -0.55 -3.25
N LYS A 399 -1.21 0.32 -4.16
CA LYS A 399 -0.54 1.61 -4.43
C LYS A 399 -1.51 2.71 -4.85
N HIS A 400 -1.13 3.98 -4.83
CA HIS A 400 0.03 4.50 -4.10
C HIS A 400 -0.48 4.95 -2.73
N PHE A 401 -0.01 4.30 -1.67
CA PHE A 401 -0.42 4.63 -0.32
C PHE A 401 0.33 5.88 0.17
N ALA A 402 -0.25 7.07 0.22
CA ALA A 402 -1.63 7.46 -0.02
C ALA A 402 -1.68 8.84 -0.70
N PHE A 403 -2.87 9.29 -1.08
CA PHE A 403 -3.13 10.65 -1.55
C PHE A 403 -2.37 11.05 -2.83
N ASN A 404 -2.04 10.12 -3.72
CA ASN A 404 -1.46 10.46 -5.02
C ASN A 404 -2.56 10.91 -5.99
N ALA A 405 -3.08 12.12 -5.78
CA ALA A 405 -4.29 12.58 -6.46
C ALA A 405 -4.04 13.20 -7.85
N ILE A 406 -2.82 13.67 -8.11
CA ILE A 406 -2.46 14.35 -9.36
C ILE A 406 -1.03 13.95 -9.80
N GLU A 407 -0.88 13.55 -11.06
CA GLU A 407 0.40 13.16 -11.67
C GLU A 407 1.35 14.35 -11.87
N PHE A 408 0.78 15.52 -12.20
CA PHE A 408 1.55 16.73 -12.44
C PHE A 408 2.33 17.13 -11.17
N ASN A 409 3.66 17.08 -11.26
CA ASN A 409 4.59 17.42 -10.19
C ASN A 409 4.42 16.58 -8.90
N ARG A 410 3.92 15.34 -9.01
CA ARG A 410 3.64 14.44 -7.86
C ARG A 410 4.80 14.22 -6.88
N TYR A 411 6.06 14.43 -7.31
CA TYR A 411 7.25 14.34 -6.44
C TYR A 411 7.30 15.42 -5.35
N GLY A 412 6.76 16.61 -5.65
CA GLY A 412 6.75 17.76 -4.74
C GLY A 412 5.36 18.24 -4.36
N LEU A 413 4.31 17.58 -4.86
CA LEU A 413 2.92 17.92 -4.56
C LEU A 413 2.65 17.76 -3.07
N SER A 414 2.13 18.80 -2.43
CA SER A 414 1.67 18.78 -1.04
C SER A 414 0.16 18.68 -1.00
N GLU A 415 -0.34 17.57 -0.48
CA GLU A 415 -1.78 17.37 -0.26
C GLU A 415 -2.17 17.92 1.12
N TYR A 416 -3.17 18.79 1.13
CA TYR A 416 -3.77 19.35 2.34
C TYR A 416 -5.22 18.91 2.45
N MET A 417 -5.61 18.51 3.65
CA MET A 417 -6.92 17.91 3.94
C MET A 417 -7.17 17.89 5.44
N THR A 418 -8.44 17.84 5.84
CA THR A 418 -8.80 17.54 7.22
C THR A 418 -8.63 16.06 7.52
N GLU A 419 -8.41 15.70 8.78
CA GLU A 419 -8.32 14.29 9.17
C GLU A 419 -9.60 13.50 8.85
N GLN A 420 -10.78 14.12 9.02
CA GLN A 420 -12.05 13.55 8.56
C GLN A 420 -12.00 13.19 7.06
N THR A 421 -11.59 14.13 6.21
CA THR A 421 -11.50 13.90 4.76
C THR A 421 -10.55 12.75 4.47
N ALA A 422 -9.36 12.74 5.08
CA ALA A 422 -8.38 11.68 4.87
C ALA A 422 -8.95 10.29 5.22
N ARG A 423 -9.56 10.15 6.40
CA ARG A 423 -10.06 8.89 6.96
C ARG A 423 -11.34 8.37 6.31
N GLU A 424 -12.21 9.25 5.85
CA GLU A 424 -13.49 8.88 5.22
C GLU A 424 -13.38 8.71 3.69
N THR A 425 -12.30 9.20 3.06
CA THR A 425 -12.11 9.11 1.60
C THR A 425 -10.90 8.25 1.23
N GLU A 426 -9.77 8.83 0.84
CA GLU A 426 -8.59 8.12 0.33
C GLU A 426 -8.11 6.99 1.25
N LEU A 427 -8.02 7.20 2.57
CA LEU A 427 -7.57 6.13 3.48
C LEU A 427 -8.59 4.99 3.59
N ARG A 428 -9.88 5.28 3.44
CA ARG A 428 -10.96 4.28 3.48
C ARG A 428 -10.79 3.25 2.36
N SER A 429 -10.34 3.68 1.17
CA SER A 429 -10.06 2.81 0.02
C SER A 429 -9.02 1.73 0.31
N PHE A 430 -8.11 1.96 1.26
CA PHE A 430 -7.07 1.02 1.62
C PHE A 430 -7.33 0.27 2.94
N GLN A 431 -8.03 0.92 3.88
CA GLN A 431 -8.16 0.49 5.27
C GLN A 431 -8.57 -0.98 5.39
N LYS A 432 -9.64 -1.38 4.68
CA LYS A 432 -10.17 -2.75 4.77
C LYS A 432 -9.14 -3.80 4.37
N THR A 433 -8.36 -3.51 3.33
CA THR A 433 -7.30 -4.40 2.82
C THR A 433 -6.18 -4.56 3.83
N TYR A 434 -5.74 -3.49 4.48
CA TYR A 434 -4.65 -3.56 5.47
C TYR A 434 -5.09 -4.18 6.79
N GLU A 435 -6.32 -3.92 7.23
CA GLU A 435 -6.89 -4.52 8.44
C GLU A 435 -7.22 -6.02 8.29
N SER A 436 -7.31 -6.54 7.06
CA SER A 436 -7.62 -7.95 6.79
C SER A 436 -6.56 -8.93 7.30
N GLY A 437 -5.30 -8.49 7.43
CA GLY A 437 -4.15 -9.34 7.69
C GLY A 437 -3.66 -10.16 6.49
N GLU A 438 -4.38 -10.14 5.36
CA GLU A 438 -3.99 -10.82 4.12
C GLU A 438 -3.02 -9.99 3.28
N CYS A 439 -3.10 -8.66 3.35
CA CYS A 439 -2.19 -7.76 2.66
C CYS A 439 -0.82 -7.73 3.35
N LEU A 440 0.22 -8.15 2.63
CA LEU A 440 1.59 -8.25 3.16
C LEU A 440 2.61 -7.43 2.37
N ALA A 441 2.17 -6.61 1.40
CA ALA A 441 3.01 -5.63 0.72
C ALA A 441 2.20 -4.35 0.47
N THR A 442 2.88 -3.21 0.39
CA THR A 442 2.30 -1.93 -0.06
C THR A 442 3.40 -1.06 -0.64
N MET A 443 3.04 -0.24 -1.61
CA MET A 443 3.91 0.79 -2.19
C MET A 443 3.34 2.16 -1.86
N THR A 444 4.16 2.99 -1.23
CA THR A 444 3.78 4.34 -0.86
C THR A 444 3.90 5.32 -2.02
N ALA A 445 3.32 6.50 -1.87
CA ALA A 445 3.32 7.52 -2.91
C ALA A 445 4.54 8.45 -2.89
N PHE A 446 4.66 9.22 -3.98
CA PHE A 446 5.67 10.25 -4.19
C PHE A 446 5.44 11.53 -3.38
N ASN A 447 4.18 11.88 -3.18
CA ASN A 447 3.75 13.18 -2.71
C ASN A 447 4.08 13.43 -1.23
N ARG A 448 3.74 14.63 -0.81
CA ARG A 448 3.75 15.07 0.58
C ARG A 448 2.34 15.05 1.14
N ILE A 449 2.30 14.87 2.46
CA ILE A 449 1.13 15.21 3.28
C ILE A 449 1.52 16.53 3.95
N SER A 450 0.86 17.61 3.55
CA SER A 450 1.23 18.96 3.95
C SER A 450 2.72 19.22 3.70
N CYS A 451 3.51 19.52 4.73
CA CYS A 451 4.93 19.82 4.62
C CYS A 451 5.83 18.57 4.67
N SER A 452 5.32 17.43 5.13
CA SER A 452 6.09 16.20 5.32
C SER A 452 6.11 15.32 4.07
N ASN A 453 7.26 14.72 3.72
CA ASN A 453 7.24 13.60 2.79
C ASN A 453 6.35 12.50 3.36
N LEU A 454 5.47 11.90 2.54
CA LEU A 454 4.57 10.84 3.00
C LEU A 454 5.32 9.68 3.66
N ASN A 455 6.47 9.30 3.11
CA ASN A 455 7.33 8.22 3.61
C ASN A 455 7.97 8.53 4.97
N ALA A 456 7.96 9.80 5.38
CA ALA A 456 8.47 10.28 6.66
C ALA A 456 7.33 10.64 7.64
N HIS A 457 6.07 10.49 7.22
CA HIS A 457 4.92 10.94 7.99
C HIS A 457 4.51 9.89 9.02
N GLN A 458 5.04 9.99 10.24
CA GLN A 458 4.80 8.99 11.31
C GLN A 458 3.32 8.86 11.71
N GLY A 459 2.53 9.94 11.63
CA GLY A 459 1.07 9.87 11.87
C GLY A 459 0.39 8.84 10.96
N LEU A 460 0.50 8.99 9.63
CA LEU A 460 0.03 8.01 8.67
C LEU A 460 0.74 6.65 8.78
N MET A 461 2.07 6.64 8.66
CA MET A 461 2.82 5.41 8.39
C MET A 461 2.98 4.52 9.62
N GLN A 462 3.22 5.12 10.78
CA GLN A 462 3.40 4.38 12.04
C GLN A 462 2.10 4.29 12.81
N ASN A 463 1.41 5.41 13.03
CA ASN A 463 0.27 5.41 13.93
C ASN A 463 -0.97 4.83 13.26
N ILE A 464 -1.37 5.30 12.07
CA ILE A 464 -2.53 4.74 11.37
C ILE A 464 -2.21 3.35 10.81
N LEU A 465 -1.25 3.23 9.89
CA LEU A 465 -1.00 1.98 9.15
C LEU A 465 -0.50 0.85 10.06
N ARG A 466 0.61 1.03 10.79
CA ARG A 466 1.17 -0.04 11.64
C ARG A 466 0.34 -0.30 12.90
N LYS A 467 -0.10 0.73 13.61
CA LYS A 467 -0.76 0.57 14.92
C LYS A 467 -2.27 0.44 14.82
N GLU A 468 -2.98 1.47 14.32
CA GLU A 468 -4.45 1.45 14.28
C GLU A 468 -4.98 0.33 13.37
N TRP A 469 -4.41 0.16 12.17
CA TRP A 469 -4.83 -0.89 11.24
C TRP A 469 -4.11 -2.22 11.44
N GLY A 470 -3.02 -2.24 12.20
CA GLY A 470 -2.29 -3.47 12.53
C GLY A 470 -1.53 -4.08 11.34
N TYR A 471 -1.16 -3.27 10.34
CA TYR A 471 -0.53 -3.77 9.12
C TYR A 471 0.86 -4.36 9.37
N LYS A 472 1.05 -5.62 8.98
CA LYS A 472 2.30 -6.39 9.20
C LYS A 472 3.12 -6.67 7.94
N GLY A 473 2.73 -6.09 6.80
CA GLY A 473 3.44 -6.32 5.55
C GLY A 473 4.69 -5.47 5.38
N LEU A 474 5.41 -5.72 4.28
CA LEU A 474 6.49 -4.85 3.84
C LEU A 474 5.95 -3.52 3.29
N ILE A 475 6.79 -2.49 3.29
CA ILE A 475 6.48 -1.14 2.78
C ILE A 475 7.62 -0.74 1.83
N SER A 476 7.29 -0.60 0.54
CA SER A 476 8.19 -0.01 -0.44
C SER A 476 7.89 1.46 -0.62
N THR A 477 8.91 2.30 -0.83
CA THR A 477 8.67 3.58 -1.53
C THR A 477 8.21 3.33 -2.96
N ASP A 478 7.58 4.32 -3.60
CA ASP A 478 7.63 4.43 -5.06
C ASP A 478 9.08 4.66 -5.54
N MET A 479 9.33 4.58 -6.85
CA MET A 479 10.66 4.66 -7.43
C MET A 479 11.42 5.91 -7.00
N VAL A 480 12.53 5.77 -6.27
CA VAL A 480 13.29 6.91 -5.74
C VAL A 480 13.74 7.81 -6.89
N ASN A 481 13.23 9.04 -6.91
CA ASN A 481 13.51 10.02 -7.98
C ASN A 481 14.19 11.29 -7.44
N GLY A 482 15.32 11.09 -6.76
CA GLY A 482 16.20 12.15 -6.27
C GLY A 482 16.34 12.20 -4.74
N GLN A 483 17.57 12.49 -4.29
CA GLN A 483 17.95 12.52 -2.87
C GLN A 483 17.23 13.59 -2.05
N ASN A 484 16.64 14.61 -2.70
CA ASN A 484 15.94 15.69 -2.01
C ASN A 484 14.54 15.29 -1.51
N TYR A 485 13.97 14.20 -2.03
CA TYR A 485 12.61 13.78 -1.71
C TYR A 485 12.59 12.58 -0.76
N PHE A 486 13.50 11.63 -0.94
CA PHE A 486 13.57 10.41 -0.15
C PHE A 486 14.91 10.37 0.58
N LEU A 487 14.89 10.45 1.92
CA LEU A 487 16.09 10.23 2.74
C LEU A 487 15.97 8.87 3.45
N PRO A 488 17.01 8.01 3.42
CA PRO A 488 16.97 6.70 4.06
C PRO A 488 16.59 6.77 5.54
N GLY A 489 17.15 7.69 6.32
CA GLY A 489 16.83 7.85 7.73
C GLY A 489 15.36 8.13 7.97
N GLU A 490 14.78 9.08 7.23
CA GLU A 490 13.36 9.41 7.33
C GLU A 490 12.46 8.24 6.91
N CYS A 491 12.85 7.50 5.87
CA CYS A 491 12.13 6.30 5.45
C CYS A 491 12.19 5.20 6.52
N ILE A 492 13.35 4.98 7.14
CA ILE A 492 13.53 4.04 8.26
C ILE A 492 12.59 4.41 9.42
N LEU A 493 12.57 5.68 9.82
CA LEU A 493 11.70 6.18 10.89
C LEU A 493 10.21 6.11 10.53
N GLY A 494 9.88 6.28 9.25
CA GLY A 494 8.54 6.07 8.71
C GLY A 494 8.11 4.61 8.62
N GLY A 495 9.03 3.65 8.80
CA GLY A 495 8.75 2.21 8.73
C GLY A 495 8.79 1.61 7.33
N VAL A 496 9.37 2.34 6.38
CA VAL A 496 9.69 1.84 5.05
C VAL A 496 10.69 0.70 5.21
N THR A 497 10.41 -0.43 4.58
CA THR A 497 11.24 -1.63 4.65
C THR A 497 12.15 -1.78 3.43
N MET A 498 11.84 -1.07 2.33
CA MET A 498 12.74 -0.89 1.20
C MET A 498 12.42 0.37 0.38
N MET A 499 13.45 1.03 -0.13
CA MET A 499 13.33 2.11 -1.08
C MET A 499 13.51 1.56 -2.50
N ALA A 500 12.58 1.87 -3.39
CA ALA A 500 12.62 1.45 -4.79
C ALA A 500 13.65 2.26 -5.60
N ASN A 501 14.92 2.17 -5.24
CA ASN A 501 16.02 2.84 -5.93
C ASN A 501 16.28 2.23 -7.32
N GLY A 502 16.31 3.07 -8.36
CA GLY A 502 16.54 2.63 -9.74
C GLY A 502 17.85 1.89 -9.98
N GLN A 503 18.90 2.15 -9.19
CA GLN A 503 20.18 1.43 -9.27
C GLN A 503 20.17 0.08 -8.54
N GLY A 504 19.20 -0.21 -7.67
CA GLY A 504 19.12 -1.49 -6.93
C GLY A 504 20.44 -1.88 -6.26
N ALA A 505 20.84 -3.16 -6.29
CA ALA A 505 22.12 -3.56 -5.68
C ALA A 505 23.38 -3.07 -6.41
N SER A 506 23.26 -2.58 -7.65
CA SER A 506 24.39 -1.91 -8.30
C SER A 506 24.66 -0.53 -7.71
N ALA A 507 23.75 0.02 -6.91
CA ALA A 507 23.97 1.24 -6.16
C ALA A 507 25.11 1.05 -5.16
N ASP A 508 26.02 2.02 -5.14
CA ASP A 508 27.03 2.16 -4.11
C ASP A 508 26.54 3.16 -3.06
N LEU A 509 26.28 2.67 -1.84
CA LEU A 509 25.84 3.50 -0.71
C LEU A 509 26.81 4.66 -0.45
N LYS A 510 28.11 4.46 -0.70
CA LYS A 510 29.13 5.51 -0.48
C LYS A 510 28.98 6.70 -1.42
N SER A 511 28.45 6.47 -2.62
CA SER A 511 28.27 7.53 -3.61
C SER A 511 26.85 8.13 -3.57
N GLU A 512 25.84 7.34 -3.20
CA GLU A 512 24.45 7.80 -3.19
C GLU A 512 23.94 8.26 -1.83
N TRP A 513 24.40 7.65 -0.73
CA TRP A 513 23.84 7.85 0.61
C TRP A 513 24.94 7.84 1.67
N VAL A 514 25.97 8.68 1.50
CA VAL A 514 27.19 8.69 2.32
C VAL A 514 26.94 8.74 3.83
N ASP A 515 25.92 9.49 4.27
CA ASP A 515 25.58 9.62 5.69
C ASP A 515 25.02 8.31 6.30
N TYR A 516 24.57 7.38 5.46
CA TYR A 516 23.83 6.18 5.87
C TYR A 516 24.64 4.89 5.73
N GLU A 517 25.97 4.95 5.66
CA GLU A 517 26.82 3.76 5.82
C GLU A 517 26.69 3.16 7.24
N ALA A 518 26.91 1.86 7.41
CA ALA A 518 26.81 1.23 8.73
C ALA A 518 27.72 1.88 9.77
N SER A 519 28.95 2.25 9.41
CA SER A 519 29.86 2.95 10.32
C SER A 519 29.34 4.31 10.79
N ASN A 520 28.47 4.96 10.02
CA ASN A 520 27.88 6.25 10.38
C ASN A 520 26.65 6.11 11.27
N ILE A 521 25.87 5.03 11.12
CA ILE A 521 24.65 4.82 11.91
C ILE A 521 24.80 3.80 13.05
N ALA A 522 25.94 3.11 13.18
CA ALA A 522 26.15 2.04 14.15
C ALA A 522 25.89 2.45 15.61
N ASN A 523 26.08 3.74 15.93
CA ASN A 523 25.87 4.32 17.26
C ASN A 523 24.66 5.27 17.31
N ASP A 524 23.73 5.14 16.37
CA ASP A 524 22.44 5.84 16.40
C ASP A 524 21.37 4.87 16.92
N LYS A 525 20.93 5.06 18.16
CA LYS A 525 20.04 4.11 18.83
C LYS A 525 18.70 4.02 18.11
N LEU A 526 18.11 5.17 17.79
CA LEU A 526 16.78 5.22 17.19
C LEU A 526 16.75 4.59 15.80
N LEU A 527 17.74 4.88 14.95
CA LEU A 527 17.80 4.29 13.61
C LEU A 527 18.03 2.78 13.67
N ASN A 528 18.85 2.27 14.59
CA ASN A 528 19.06 0.83 14.74
C ASN A 528 17.79 0.10 15.19
N GLU A 529 17.08 0.63 16.20
CA GLU A 529 15.83 0.05 16.69
C GLU A 529 14.77 -0.01 15.58
N ARG A 530 14.61 1.08 14.82
CA ARG A 530 13.66 1.13 13.70
C ARG A 530 14.07 0.27 12.52
N LEU A 531 15.35 0.23 12.18
CA LEU A 531 15.87 -0.62 11.10
C LEU A 531 15.64 -2.10 11.42
N HIS A 532 15.90 -2.52 12.67
CA HIS A 532 15.67 -3.89 13.14
C HIS A 532 14.19 -4.27 13.05
N GLU A 533 13.31 -3.41 13.54
CA GLU A 533 11.85 -3.58 13.42
C GLU A 533 11.41 -3.71 11.93
N ASN A 534 11.92 -2.85 11.05
CA ASN A 534 11.60 -2.86 9.63
C ASN A 534 12.07 -4.14 8.93
N MET A 535 13.22 -4.69 9.32
CA MET A 535 13.69 -5.98 8.81
C MET A 535 12.73 -7.11 9.18
N LYS A 536 12.20 -7.14 10.41
CA LYS A 536 11.19 -8.14 10.79
C LYS A 536 9.96 -8.07 9.87
N TYR A 537 9.42 -6.89 9.59
CA TYR A 537 8.27 -6.73 8.68
C TYR A 537 8.57 -7.23 7.25
N GLN A 538 9.74 -6.87 6.71
CA GLN A 538 10.16 -7.31 5.38
C GLN A 538 10.18 -8.83 5.26
N TRP A 539 10.87 -9.48 6.20
CA TRP A 539 11.12 -10.91 6.14
C TRP A 539 9.89 -11.71 6.56
N TYR A 540 9.03 -11.18 7.44
CA TYR A 540 7.73 -11.76 7.73
C TYR A 540 6.87 -11.86 6.46
N ALA A 541 6.81 -10.79 5.65
CA ALA A 541 6.05 -10.79 4.40
C ALA A 541 6.59 -11.85 3.41
N TYR A 542 7.91 -11.91 3.24
CA TYR A 542 8.55 -12.88 2.34
C TYR A 542 8.44 -14.33 2.83
N ALA A 543 8.63 -14.59 4.12
CA ALA A 543 8.46 -15.91 4.72
C ALA A 543 7.04 -16.46 4.56
N ASN A 544 6.06 -15.56 4.45
CA ASN A 544 4.66 -15.90 4.24
C ASN A 544 4.25 -15.84 2.77
N SER A 545 5.18 -15.78 1.81
CA SER A 545 4.87 -15.69 0.38
C SER A 545 5.27 -16.94 -0.42
N ASN A 546 4.82 -17.00 -1.67
CA ASN A 546 5.25 -18.03 -2.61
C ASN A 546 6.70 -17.87 -3.11
N LEU A 547 7.43 -16.87 -2.62
CA LEU A 547 8.87 -16.73 -2.82
C LEU A 547 9.63 -17.97 -2.35
N LEU A 548 9.14 -18.64 -1.32
CA LEU A 548 9.74 -19.83 -0.72
C LEU A 548 9.16 -21.15 -1.26
N ASN A 549 8.48 -21.12 -2.41
CA ASN A 549 8.06 -22.35 -3.08
C ASN A 549 9.29 -23.12 -3.57
N GLY A 550 9.30 -24.43 -3.33
CA GLY A 550 10.46 -25.28 -3.64
C GLY A 550 11.66 -25.13 -2.69
N MET A 551 11.52 -24.34 -1.62
CA MET A 551 12.56 -24.17 -0.60
C MET A 551 12.11 -24.77 0.74
N ASP A 552 13.08 -25.35 1.44
CA ASP A 552 12.94 -25.87 2.81
C ASP A 552 14.15 -25.46 3.67
N ALA A 553 14.12 -25.87 4.94
CA ALA A 553 15.16 -25.62 5.92
C ALA A 553 16.54 -26.22 5.55
N SER A 554 16.66 -27.02 4.49
CA SER A 554 17.94 -27.55 3.97
C SER A 554 18.50 -26.72 2.81
N THR A 555 17.70 -25.80 2.25
CA THR A 555 18.11 -24.95 1.13
C THR A 555 19.17 -23.94 1.57
N ARG A 556 20.29 -23.86 0.84
CA ARG A 556 21.39 -22.93 1.12
C ARG A 556 21.78 -22.17 -0.15
N LEU A 557 22.24 -20.93 0.03
CA LEU A 557 22.88 -20.18 -1.04
C LEU A 557 24.29 -20.74 -1.24
N VAL A 558 24.62 -21.11 -2.48
CA VAL A 558 25.96 -21.55 -2.87
C VAL A 558 26.49 -20.57 -3.91
N SER A 559 27.59 -19.89 -3.59
CA SER A 559 28.29 -19.07 -4.57
C SER A 559 29.03 -19.99 -5.55
N VAL A 560 28.61 -19.97 -6.81
CA VAL A 560 29.29 -20.69 -7.89
C VAL A 560 29.96 -19.66 -8.78
N THR A 561 31.30 -19.70 -8.86
CA THR A 561 32.04 -18.94 -9.87
C THR A 561 32.08 -19.77 -11.16
N PRO A 562 31.40 -19.36 -12.24
CA PRO A 562 31.43 -20.11 -13.49
C PRO A 562 32.84 -20.18 -14.07
N SER A 563 33.14 -21.26 -14.80
CA SER A 563 34.45 -21.48 -15.41
C SER A 563 34.91 -20.32 -16.31
N TRP A 564 33.99 -19.66 -16.99
CA TRP A 564 34.30 -18.49 -17.83
C TRP A 564 34.73 -17.26 -17.01
N GLN A 565 34.18 -17.04 -15.81
CA GLN A 565 34.62 -15.95 -14.92
C GLN A 565 36.02 -16.21 -14.40
N ILE A 566 36.30 -17.46 -14.03
CA ILE A 566 37.65 -17.89 -13.62
C ILE A 566 38.65 -17.61 -14.74
N MET A 567 38.32 -18.01 -15.98
CA MET A 567 39.14 -17.74 -17.15
C MET A 567 39.35 -16.23 -17.37
N PHE A 568 38.31 -15.42 -17.22
CA PHE A 568 38.40 -13.97 -17.38
C PHE A 568 39.29 -13.31 -16.32
N ASN A 569 39.20 -13.73 -15.08
CA ASN A 569 40.07 -13.26 -13.98
C ASN A 569 41.53 -13.66 -14.23
N VAL A 570 41.78 -14.88 -14.70
CA VAL A 570 43.13 -15.33 -15.07
C VAL A 570 43.69 -14.48 -16.21
N LEU A 571 42.92 -14.28 -17.28
CA LEU A 571 43.33 -13.44 -18.41
C LEU A 571 43.64 -12.01 -17.95
N THR A 572 42.77 -11.43 -17.11
CA THR A 572 42.98 -10.09 -16.54
C THR A 572 44.29 -10.04 -15.75
N GLY A 573 44.54 -11.01 -14.86
CA GLY A 573 45.80 -11.10 -14.13
C GLY A 573 47.03 -11.22 -15.05
N VAL A 574 46.97 -12.06 -16.08
CA VAL A 574 48.04 -12.21 -17.07
C VAL A 574 48.31 -10.89 -17.81
N PHE A 575 47.27 -10.21 -18.29
CA PHE A 575 47.42 -8.92 -18.98
C PHE A 575 47.93 -7.82 -18.05
N SER A 576 47.50 -7.78 -16.79
CA SER A 576 48.01 -6.84 -15.79
C SER A 576 49.49 -7.05 -15.51
N VAL A 577 49.95 -8.31 -15.38
CA VAL A 577 51.38 -8.63 -15.21
C VAL A 577 52.18 -8.27 -16.47
N ALA A 578 51.67 -8.59 -17.66
CA ALA A 578 52.33 -8.24 -18.92
C ALA A 578 52.45 -6.72 -19.11
N LEU A 579 51.41 -5.96 -18.73
CA LEU A 579 51.42 -4.50 -18.74
C LEU A 579 52.46 -3.96 -17.74
N ALA A 580 52.47 -4.45 -16.51
CA ALA A 580 53.44 -4.03 -15.50
C ALA A 580 54.89 -4.34 -15.93
N ALA A 581 55.13 -5.51 -16.52
CA ALA A 581 56.43 -5.87 -17.08
C ALA A 581 56.85 -4.95 -18.23
N SER A 582 55.91 -4.60 -19.13
CA SER A 582 56.17 -3.69 -20.25
C SER A 582 56.50 -2.27 -19.76
N VAL A 583 55.78 -1.77 -18.75
CA VAL A 583 56.08 -0.49 -18.11
C VAL A 583 57.45 -0.52 -17.43
N GLY A 584 57.77 -1.60 -16.71
CA GLY A 584 59.09 -1.81 -16.11
C GLY A 584 60.21 -1.80 -17.14
N LEU A 585 60.02 -2.47 -18.29
CA LEU A 585 60.96 -2.46 -19.41
C LEU A 585 61.14 -1.05 -19.99
N MET A 586 60.06 -0.30 -20.21
CA MET A 586 60.16 1.10 -20.66
C MET A 586 60.96 1.97 -19.70
N VAL A 587 60.73 1.82 -18.38
CA VAL A 587 61.50 2.55 -17.36
C VAL A 587 62.98 2.16 -17.39
N VAL A 588 63.30 0.87 -17.53
CA VAL A 588 64.69 0.40 -17.66
C VAL A 588 65.38 0.97 -18.90
N VAL A 589 64.69 0.98 -20.06
CA VAL A 589 65.21 1.56 -21.30
C VAL A 589 65.45 3.07 -21.12
N ALA A 590 64.47 3.82 -20.61
CA ALA A 590 64.59 5.26 -20.39
C ALA A 590 65.71 5.63 -19.39
N LEU A 591 65.96 4.79 -18.38
CA LEU A 591 67.08 4.97 -17.43
C LEU A 591 68.43 4.62 -18.06
N LYS A 592 68.46 3.71 -19.05
CA LYS A 592 69.67 3.39 -19.83
C LYS A 592 70.02 4.54 -20.76
N ASP A 593 69.05 5.07 -21.50
CA ASP A 593 69.25 6.21 -22.41
C ASP A 593 69.77 7.44 -21.64
N LYS A 594 69.23 7.72 -20.44
CA LYS A 594 69.75 8.77 -19.54
C LYS A 594 71.16 8.54 -19.00
N LYS A 595 71.64 7.29 -18.98
CA LYS A 595 73.02 6.96 -18.60
C LYS A 595 73.99 7.07 -19.76
N GLU A 596 73.52 6.97 -21.01
CA GLU A 596 74.33 7.16 -22.22
C GLU A 596 74.44 8.65 -22.62
N GLU A 597 73.53 9.51 -22.13
CA GLU A 597 73.61 10.98 -22.27
C GLU A 597 74.48 11.70 -21.20
N LYS A 598 75.10 10.98 -20.27
CA LYS A 598 76.09 11.49 -19.31
C LYS A 598 77.46 10.93 -19.58
#